data_AF-A0A9X9AE55-F1
#
_entry.id   AF-A0A9X9AE55-F1
#
_cell.length_a   1.000
_cell.length_b   1.000
_cell.length_c   1.000
_cell.angle_alpha   90.00
_cell.angle_beta   90.00
_cell.angle_gamma   90.00
#
_symmetry.space_group_name_H-M   'P 1'
#
loop_
_entity.id
_entity.type
_entity.pdbx_description
1 polymer ?
#
loop_
_entity_poly.entity_id
_entity_poly.type
_entity_poly.pdbx_seq_one_letter_code
_entity_poly.pdbx_strand_id
1 'polypeptide(L)'
;MEKKQSILSPIIRITFTFLVLCGLVYPLIVTGIAQAVMKDNADGSLIYNDKNEVIGSKLIGQNFTDPRYFQGRVSSIEYKAEASGSNNYAPSNPDLAKRVEKSIADWKEKNPAVPVTEIPIDLVTNSGSGLDPDISPKAASVQVDRISKLTNIPKEKL
;
A
#
# COMPACT_ATOMS: atom_id res chain seq x y z
N MET A 1 -8.79 61.89 -16.24
CA MET A 1 -9.61 60.69 -15.97
C MET A 1 -8.81 59.47 -16.36
N GLU A 2 -8.28 58.73 -15.39
CA GLU A 2 -7.64 57.45 -15.67
C GLU A 2 -8.69 56.46 -16.20
N LYS A 3 -8.43 55.89 -17.37
CA LYS A 3 -9.26 54.83 -17.95
C LYS A 3 -9.04 53.58 -17.10
N LYS A 4 -10.03 53.20 -16.28
CA LYS A 4 -10.01 51.93 -15.55
C LYS A 4 -9.93 50.79 -16.57
N GLN A 5 -8.75 50.17 -16.73
CA GLN A 5 -8.59 49.04 -17.64
C GLN A 5 -9.41 47.86 -17.12
N SER A 6 -10.21 47.25 -17.98
CA SER A 6 -11.00 46.07 -17.62
C SER A 6 -10.09 44.84 -17.51
N ILE A 7 -9.85 44.40 -16.28
CA ILE A 7 -9.01 43.24 -15.96
C ILE A 7 -9.72 41.89 -16.24
N LEU A 8 -11.01 41.91 -16.58
CA LEU A 8 -11.82 40.71 -16.77
C LEU A 8 -11.31 39.83 -17.94
N SER A 9 -10.90 40.45 -19.04
CA SER A 9 -10.40 39.69 -20.20
C SER A 9 -9.05 39.01 -19.93
N PRO A 10 -8.04 39.69 -19.34
CA PRO A 10 -6.81 39.03 -18.87
C PRO A 10 -7.08 37.86 -17.91
N ILE A 11 -8.00 38.01 -16.95
CA ILE A 11 -8.36 36.95 -16.00
C ILE A 11 -8.87 35.71 -16.73
N ILE A 12 -9.87 35.86 -17.61
CA ILE A 12 -10.46 34.73 -18.34
C ILE A 12 -9.40 34.02 -19.18
N ARG A 13 -8.53 34.77 -19.87
CA ARG A 13 -7.46 34.21 -20.71
C ARG A 13 -6.47 33.42 -19.88
N ILE A 14 -5.97 33.99 -18.78
CA ILE A 14 -5.01 33.30 -17.91
C ILE A 14 -5.65 32.04 -17.32
N THR A 15 -6.89 32.12 -16.80
CA THR A 15 -7.60 30.96 -16.28
C THR A 15 -7.74 29.85 -17.32
N PHE A 16 -8.17 30.19 -18.54
CA PHE A 16 -8.33 29.19 -19.60
C PHE A 16 -6.98 28.63 -20.06
N THR A 17 -5.95 29.46 -20.16
CA THR A 17 -4.58 29.02 -20.49
C THR A 17 -4.07 28.02 -19.46
N PHE A 18 -4.19 28.30 -18.16
CA PHE A 18 -3.75 27.36 -17.13
C PHE A 18 -4.63 26.12 -17.04
N LEU A 19 -5.93 26.22 -17.31
CA LEU A 19 -6.82 25.07 -17.38
C LEU A 19 -6.38 24.11 -18.49
N VAL A 20 -6.12 24.62 -19.70
CA VAL A 20 -5.65 23.80 -20.82
C VAL A 20 -4.24 23.29 -20.55
N LEU A 21 -3.34 24.14 -20.06
CA LEU A 21 -1.95 23.77 -19.85
C LEU A 21 -1.81 22.71 -18.74
N CYS A 22 -2.41 22.93 -17.57
CA CYS A 22 -2.27 22.03 -16.42
C CYS A 22 -3.28 20.87 -16.43
N GLY A 23 -4.45 21.06 -17.03
CA GLY A 23 -5.52 20.04 -17.07
C GLY A 23 -5.48 19.13 -18.30
N LEU A 24 -4.79 19.52 -19.38
CA LEU A 24 -4.72 18.73 -20.61
C LEU A 24 -3.30 18.53 -21.12
N VAL A 25 -2.58 19.62 -21.42
CA VAL A 25 -1.26 19.53 -22.05
C VAL A 25 -0.26 18.80 -21.14
N TYR A 26 -0.17 19.22 -19.88
CA TYR A 26 0.72 18.62 -18.89
C TYR A 26 0.44 17.12 -18.65
N PRO A 27 -0.79 16.67 -18.30
CA PRO A 27 -1.03 15.24 -18.05
C PRO A 27 -0.82 14.39 -19.30
N LEU A 28 -1.12 14.88 -20.50
CA LEU A 28 -0.87 14.14 -21.75
C LEU A 28 0.62 13.98 -22.03
N ILE A 29 1.41 15.04 -21.84
CA ILE A 29 2.86 14.96 -22.03
C ILE A 29 3.48 13.99 -21.02
N VAL A 30 3.15 14.13 -19.73
CA VAL A 30 3.67 13.24 -18.68
C VAL A 30 3.27 11.79 -18.94
N THR A 31 2.00 11.54 -19.30
CA THR A 31 1.52 10.18 -19.64
C THR A 31 2.24 9.63 -20.86
N GLY A 32 2.39 10.42 -21.93
CA GLY A 32 3.07 9.99 -23.15
C GLY A 32 4.54 9.63 -22.90
N ILE A 33 5.25 10.44 -22.11
CA ILE A 33 6.64 10.16 -21.71
C ILE A 33 6.69 8.90 -20.86
N ALA A 34 5.85 8.79 -19.82
CA ALA A 34 5.84 7.63 -18.93
C ALA A 34 5.56 6.32 -19.68
N GLN A 35 4.61 6.33 -20.62
CA GLN A 35 4.29 5.18 -21.46
C GLN A 35 5.44 4.83 -22.42
N ALA A 36 6.19 5.81 -22.91
CA ALA A 36 7.30 5.58 -23.83
C ALA A 36 8.55 5.00 -23.13
N VAL A 37 8.84 5.41 -21.89
CA VAL A 37 10.10 5.06 -21.21
C VAL A 37 9.96 4.09 -20.04
N MET A 38 8.78 3.99 -19.42
CA MET A 38 8.55 3.21 -18.20
C MET A 38 7.14 2.61 -18.16
N LYS A 39 6.73 1.98 -19.27
CA LYS A 39 5.40 1.40 -19.47
C LYS A 39 4.91 0.56 -18.28
N ASP A 40 5.73 -0.37 -17.80
CA ASP A 40 5.35 -1.26 -16.70
C ASP A 40 4.97 -0.50 -15.42
N ASN A 41 5.66 0.61 -15.10
CA ASN A 41 5.34 1.43 -13.93
C ASN A 41 4.13 2.33 -14.18
N ALA A 42 4.01 2.88 -15.39
CA ALA A 42 2.89 3.72 -15.80
C ALA A 42 1.56 2.95 -15.78
N ASP A 43 1.59 1.67 -16.14
CA ASP A 43 0.44 0.76 -16.12
C ASP A 43 0.19 0.14 -14.72
N GLY A 44 0.95 0.55 -13.70
CA GLY A 44 0.71 0.18 -12.29
C GLY A 44 1.50 -1.02 -11.78
N SER A 45 2.58 -1.43 -12.46
CA SER A 45 3.48 -2.52 -12.08
C SER A 45 2.75 -3.84 -11.82
N LEU A 46 1.83 -4.18 -12.71
CA LEU A 46 0.97 -5.37 -12.58
C LEU A 46 1.77 -6.68 -12.60
N ILE A 47 1.27 -7.67 -11.89
CA ILE A 47 1.79 -9.03 -11.83
C ILE A 47 0.78 -9.94 -12.53
N TYR A 48 1.28 -10.79 -13.43
CA TYR A 48 0.50 -11.72 -14.21
C TYR A 48 0.86 -13.16 -13.82
N ASN A 49 -0.14 -14.05 -13.83
CA ASN A 49 0.10 -15.48 -13.68
C ASN A 49 0.49 -16.14 -15.02
N ASP A 50 0.73 -17.46 -15.00
CA ASP A 50 1.09 -18.25 -16.20
C ASP A 50 0.01 -18.22 -17.31
N LYS A 51 -1.22 -17.85 -16.98
CA LYS A 51 -2.35 -17.69 -17.93
C LYS A 51 -2.49 -16.27 -18.44
N ASN A 52 -1.56 -15.38 -18.10
CA ASN A 52 -1.57 -13.96 -18.43
C ASN A 52 -2.78 -13.20 -17.83
N GLU A 53 -3.28 -13.66 -16.69
CA GLU A 53 -4.32 -12.96 -15.91
C GLU A 53 -3.67 -12.07 -14.86
N VAL A 54 -4.23 -10.88 -14.64
CA VAL A 54 -3.75 -9.95 -13.59
C VAL A 54 -4.07 -10.54 -12.22
N ILE A 55 -3.05 -10.79 -11.42
CA ILE A 55 -3.19 -11.31 -10.05
C ILE A 55 -2.83 -10.29 -8.98
N GLY A 56 -2.30 -9.13 -9.36
CA GLY A 56 -1.97 -8.05 -8.42
C GLY A 56 -1.06 -7.00 -9.01
N SER A 57 -0.44 -6.21 -8.14
CA SER A 57 0.61 -5.23 -8.47
C SER A 57 1.76 -5.40 -7.48
N LYS A 58 2.99 -5.13 -7.92
CA LYS A 58 4.17 -5.09 -7.05
C LYS A 58 4.05 -4.05 -5.92
N LEU A 59 3.15 -3.06 -6.07
CA LEU A 59 3.02 -1.91 -5.19
C LEU A 59 1.85 -2.02 -4.20
N ILE A 60 1.03 -3.08 -4.31
CA ILE A 60 -0.22 -3.21 -3.54
C ILE A 60 -0.22 -4.54 -2.78
N GLY A 61 -0.27 -4.45 -1.46
CA GLY A 61 -0.46 -5.61 -0.59
C GLY A 61 -1.85 -6.22 -0.76
N GLN A 62 -1.95 -7.51 -0.47
CA GLN A 62 -3.22 -8.25 -0.48
C GLN A 62 -3.48 -8.89 0.88
N ASN A 63 -4.75 -9.14 1.16
CA ASN A 63 -5.16 -9.80 2.39
C ASN A 63 -4.88 -11.31 2.34
N PHE A 64 -3.67 -11.72 2.72
CA PHE A 64 -3.31 -13.13 2.83
C PHE A 64 -3.79 -13.72 4.16
N THR A 65 -4.85 -14.52 4.14
CA THR A 65 -5.38 -15.17 5.36
C THR A 65 -4.91 -16.60 5.55
N ASP A 66 -4.45 -17.26 4.48
CA ASP A 66 -3.95 -18.63 4.52
C ASP A 66 -2.61 -18.72 5.28
N PRO A 67 -2.49 -19.62 6.28
CA PRO A 67 -1.26 -19.77 7.07
C PRO A 67 -0.10 -20.40 6.28
N ARG A 68 -0.23 -20.71 5.00
CA ARG A 68 0.89 -21.09 4.13
C ARG A 68 1.64 -19.87 3.57
N TYR A 69 1.03 -18.69 3.58
CA TYR A 69 1.66 -17.47 3.07
C TYR A 69 2.28 -16.63 4.19
N PHE A 70 3.16 -15.72 3.77
CA PHE A 70 3.60 -14.61 4.61
C PHE A 70 2.42 -13.70 4.90
N GLN A 71 2.28 -13.35 6.17
CA GLN A 71 1.30 -12.38 6.63
C GLN A 71 1.96 -11.01 6.58
N GLY A 72 1.31 -10.08 5.87
CA GLY A 72 1.73 -8.69 5.80
C GLY A 72 1.40 -7.92 7.08
N ARG A 73 1.49 -6.59 6.99
CA ARG A 73 1.07 -5.70 8.08
C ARG A 73 -0.44 -5.75 8.31
N VAL A 74 -0.89 -5.25 9.45
CA VAL A 74 -2.32 -5.05 9.68
C VAL A 74 -2.82 -3.95 8.74
N SER A 75 -4.00 -4.14 8.14
CA SER A 75 -4.67 -3.13 7.33
C SER A 75 -5.98 -2.72 8.00
N SER A 76 -6.22 -1.40 8.11
CA SER A 76 -7.49 -0.87 8.62
C SER A 76 -8.63 -0.95 7.60
N ILE A 77 -8.29 -1.23 6.34
CA ILE A 77 -9.22 -1.28 5.20
C ILE A 77 -9.26 -2.66 4.54
N GLU A 78 -8.74 -3.68 5.22
CA GLU A 78 -8.71 -5.07 4.74
C GLU A 78 -8.03 -5.24 3.36
N TYR A 79 -7.05 -4.38 3.06
CA TYR A 79 -6.39 -4.32 1.75
C TYR A 79 -7.31 -4.05 0.55
N LYS A 80 -8.48 -3.41 0.76
CA LYS A 80 -9.39 -3.03 -0.33
C LYS A 80 -8.85 -1.83 -1.11
N ALA A 81 -8.48 -2.05 -2.37
CA ALA A 81 -7.87 -1.04 -3.23
C ALA A 81 -8.78 0.16 -3.58
N GLU A 82 -10.09 0.05 -3.34
CA GLU A 82 -11.06 1.15 -3.44
C GLU A 82 -10.89 2.22 -2.34
N ALA A 83 -10.16 1.90 -1.27
CA ALA A 83 -9.85 2.79 -0.16
C ALA A 83 -8.34 2.96 0.02
N SER A 84 -7.95 4.04 0.70
CA SER A 84 -6.57 4.22 1.18
C SER A 84 -6.59 5.02 2.47
N GLY A 85 -5.98 4.48 3.52
CA GLY A 85 -5.87 5.15 4.81
C GLY A 85 -5.87 4.20 6.01
N SER A 86 -5.92 4.82 7.19
CA SER A 86 -5.99 4.15 8.48
C SER A 86 -6.87 4.93 9.46
N ASN A 87 -7.19 4.33 10.60
CA ASN A 87 -8.01 4.97 11.64
C ASN A 87 -7.31 6.14 12.38
N ASN A 88 -6.03 6.41 12.10
CA ASN A 88 -5.28 7.56 12.63
C ASN A 88 -5.35 7.73 14.17
N TYR A 89 -5.31 6.63 14.92
CA TYR A 89 -5.34 6.69 16.38
C TYR A 89 -4.09 7.37 16.97
N ALA A 90 -4.30 8.27 17.93
CA ALA A 90 -3.22 8.80 18.76
C ALA A 90 -2.74 7.78 19.80
N PRO A 91 -1.49 7.88 20.30
CA PRO A 91 -0.97 6.97 21.35
C PRO A 91 -1.80 6.95 22.64
N SER A 92 -2.48 8.04 22.97
CA SER A 92 -3.36 8.15 24.14
C SER A 92 -4.76 7.56 23.92
N ASN A 93 -5.10 7.15 22.70
CA ASN A 93 -6.41 6.59 22.40
C ASN A 93 -6.50 5.13 22.87
N PRO A 94 -7.45 4.77 23.76
CA PRO A 94 -7.57 3.40 24.29
C PRO A 94 -7.89 2.35 23.22
N ASP A 95 -8.52 2.73 22.11
CA ASP A 95 -8.86 1.79 21.03
C ASP A 95 -7.61 1.35 20.24
N LEU A 96 -6.53 2.15 20.25
CA LEU A 96 -5.24 1.72 19.72
C LEU A 96 -4.72 0.51 20.51
N ALA A 97 -4.72 0.58 21.84
CA ALA A 97 -4.23 -0.49 22.71
C ALA A 97 -5.04 -1.77 22.49
N LYS A 98 -6.38 -1.69 22.51
CA LYS A 98 -7.26 -2.83 22.25
C LYS A 98 -6.99 -3.49 20.89
N ARG A 99 -6.77 -2.68 19.85
CA ARG A 99 -6.45 -3.18 18.51
C ARG A 99 -5.08 -3.87 18.48
N VAL A 100 -4.05 -3.29 19.11
CA VAL A 100 -2.72 -3.93 19.23
C VAL A 100 -2.84 -5.27 19.93
N GLU A 101 -3.54 -5.31 21.06
CA GLU A 101 -3.76 -6.52 21.86
C GLU A 101 -4.44 -7.62 21.04
N LYS A 102 -5.49 -7.26 20.28
CA LYS A 102 -6.15 -8.18 19.36
C LYS A 102 -5.19 -8.69 18.28
N SER A 103 -4.43 -7.80 17.63
CA SER A 103 -3.45 -8.21 16.60
C SER A 103 -2.39 -9.16 17.17
N ILE A 104 -1.92 -8.92 18.40
CA ILE A 104 -0.98 -9.80 19.09
C ILE A 104 -1.62 -11.18 19.37
N ALA A 105 -2.87 -11.21 19.83
CA ALA A 105 -3.58 -12.46 20.10
C ALA A 105 -3.77 -13.28 18.82
N ASP A 106 -4.31 -12.65 17.76
CA ASP A 106 -4.53 -13.29 16.45
C ASP A 106 -3.21 -13.81 15.86
N TRP A 107 -2.12 -13.06 16.03
CA TRP A 107 -0.81 -13.45 15.52
C TRP A 107 -0.23 -14.66 16.27
N LYS A 108 -0.39 -14.72 17.60
CA LYS A 108 0.07 -15.85 18.43
C LYS A 108 -0.66 -17.14 18.10
N GLU A 109 -1.96 -17.07 17.86
CA GLU A 109 -2.75 -18.25 17.46
C GLU A 109 -2.18 -18.87 16.18
N LYS A 110 -1.80 -18.03 15.22
CA LYS A 110 -1.20 -18.47 13.96
C LYS A 110 0.28 -18.88 14.10
N ASN A 111 1.03 -18.28 15.03
CA ASN A 111 2.48 -18.47 15.18
C ASN A 111 2.86 -18.84 16.64
N PRO A 112 2.39 -19.97 17.18
CA PRO A 112 2.55 -20.30 18.60
C PRO A 112 3.99 -20.55 19.03
N ALA A 113 4.88 -20.83 18.07
CA ALA A 113 6.29 -21.09 18.33
C ALA A 113 7.12 -19.83 18.60
N VAL A 114 6.60 -18.63 18.28
CA VAL A 114 7.35 -17.39 18.41
C VAL A 114 6.93 -16.64 19.68
N PRO A 115 7.87 -16.32 20.59
CA PRO A 115 7.57 -15.55 21.79
C PRO A 115 7.05 -14.14 21.48
N VAL A 116 6.20 -13.62 22.37
CA VAL A 116 5.62 -12.26 22.25
C VAL A 116 6.68 -11.17 22.15
N THR A 117 7.77 -11.35 22.89
CA THR A 117 8.90 -10.43 22.97
C THR A 117 9.69 -10.33 21.67
N GLU A 118 9.50 -11.30 20.77
CA GLU A 118 10.18 -11.37 19.48
C GLU A 118 9.30 -10.92 18.31
N ILE A 119 8.01 -10.65 18.54
CA ILE A 119 7.07 -10.20 17.51
C ILE A 119 7.53 -8.86 16.93
N PRO A 120 7.85 -8.79 15.63
CA PRO A 120 8.22 -7.55 14.98
C PRO A 120 7.02 -6.58 14.92
N ILE A 121 7.30 -5.29 15.13
CA ILE A 121 6.27 -4.26 15.33
C ILE A 121 5.41 -4.01 14.08
N ASP A 122 5.96 -4.21 12.89
CA ASP A 122 5.28 -4.14 11.60
C ASP A 122 4.13 -5.15 11.48
N LEU A 123 4.24 -6.34 12.07
CA LEU A 123 3.18 -7.37 12.04
C LEU A 123 1.98 -7.06 12.96
N VAL A 124 2.12 -6.11 13.88
CA VAL A 124 1.07 -5.76 14.86
C VAL A 124 0.63 -4.30 14.75
N THR A 125 1.25 -3.51 13.88
CA THR A 125 0.88 -2.12 13.61
C THR A 125 0.29 -1.97 12.22
N ASN A 126 -0.64 -1.02 12.09
CA ASN A 126 -1.20 -0.67 10.79
C ASN A 126 -0.18 0.10 9.94
N SER A 127 -0.25 -0.09 8.63
CA SER A 127 0.33 0.85 7.68
C SER A 127 -0.54 2.10 7.53
N GLY A 128 0.07 3.22 7.11
CA GLY A 128 -0.64 4.49 6.91
C GLY A 128 -1.60 4.45 5.71
N SER A 129 -1.22 3.75 4.63
CA SER A 129 -2.03 3.60 3.42
C SER A 129 -3.09 2.50 3.53
N GLY A 130 -2.88 1.51 4.41
CA GLY A 130 -3.70 0.30 4.47
C GLY A 130 -3.48 -0.68 3.32
N LEU A 131 -2.54 -0.40 2.40
CA LEU A 131 -2.23 -1.20 1.21
C LEU A 131 -0.76 -1.62 1.12
N ASP A 132 -0.02 -1.50 2.22
CA ASP A 132 1.43 -1.72 2.28
C ASP A 132 1.82 -3.15 1.84
N PRO A 133 2.57 -3.32 0.75
CA PRO A 133 3.02 -4.64 0.29
C PRO A 133 4.20 -5.17 1.10
N ASP A 134 4.82 -4.33 1.94
CA ASP A 134 6.14 -4.62 2.52
C ASP A 134 6.07 -4.96 4.01
N ILE A 135 7.01 -5.81 4.42
CA ILE A 135 7.36 -6.08 5.82
C ILE A 135 8.88 -6.09 5.95
N SER A 136 9.38 -5.86 7.15
CA SER A 136 10.83 -5.95 7.40
C SER A 136 11.34 -7.38 7.19
N PRO A 137 12.61 -7.58 6.82
CA PRO A 137 13.19 -8.92 6.75
C PRO A 137 13.05 -9.70 8.06
N LYS A 138 13.17 -9.03 9.22
CA LYS A 138 12.95 -9.64 10.53
C LYS A 138 11.53 -10.20 10.68
N ALA A 139 10.52 -9.46 10.22
CA ALA A 139 9.13 -9.89 10.22
C ALA A 139 8.85 -11.05 9.27
N ALA A 140 9.56 -11.13 8.15
CA ALA A 140 9.51 -12.31 7.30
C ALA A 140 10.16 -13.52 7.99
N SER A 141 11.36 -13.35 8.57
CA SER A 141 12.13 -14.44 9.20
C SER A 141 11.37 -15.17 10.31
N VAL A 142 10.64 -14.44 11.18
CA VAL A 142 9.87 -15.08 12.27
C VAL A 142 8.71 -15.95 11.78
N GLN A 143 8.32 -15.84 10.50
CA GLN A 143 7.23 -16.60 9.90
C GLN A 143 7.73 -17.84 9.14
N VAL A 144 9.02 -17.92 8.83
CA VAL A 144 9.64 -18.99 8.01
C VAL A 144 9.36 -20.37 8.58
N ASP A 145 9.45 -20.53 9.91
CA ASP A 145 9.22 -21.81 10.58
C ASP A 145 7.81 -22.37 10.36
N ARG A 146 6.79 -21.50 10.43
CA ARG A 146 5.40 -21.87 10.15
C ARG A 146 5.23 -22.25 8.68
N ILE A 147 5.73 -21.38 7.79
CA ILE A 147 5.54 -21.53 6.33
C ILE A 147 6.24 -22.79 5.82
N SER A 148 7.48 -23.03 6.25
CA SER A 148 8.26 -24.22 5.89
C SER A 148 7.52 -25.51 6.28
N LYS A 149 6.98 -25.57 7.50
CA LYS A 149 6.20 -26.74 7.98
C LYS A 149 4.92 -26.98 7.17
N LEU A 150 4.24 -25.93 6.71
CA LEU A 150 2.96 -26.06 6.01
C LEU A 150 3.09 -26.22 4.48
N THR A 151 4.24 -25.85 3.92
CA THR A 151 4.51 -25.91 2.47
C THR A 151 5.49 -27.01 2.07
N ASN A 152 6.20 -27.60 3.05
CA ASN A 152 7.34 -28.51 2.83
C ASN A 152 8.51 -27.88 2.06
N ILE A 153 8.57 -26.54 1.96
CA ILE A 153 9.73 -25.84 1.39
C ILE A 153 10.82 -25.75 2.48
N PRO A 154 12.07 -26.18 2.20
CA PRO A 154 13.18 -26.04 3.15
C PRO A 154 13.40 -24.58 3.56
N LYS A 155 13.75 -24.35 4.83
CA LYS A 155 13.91 -23.00 5.39
C LYS A 155 14.96 -22.18 4.64
N GLU A 156 15.99 -22.82 4.11
CA GLU A 156 17.10 -22.18 3.39
C GLU A 156 16.69 -21.64 2.00
N LYS A 157 15.50 -22.03 1.52
CA LYS A 157 14.90 -21.55 0.27
C LYS A 157 13.84 -20.48 0.50
N LEU A 158 13.51 -20.17 1.76
CA LEU A 158 12.56 -19.14 2.19
C LEU A 158 13.32 -17.94 2.75
#